data_AF-A0A531MN47-F1
#
_entry.id   AF-A0A531MN47-F1
#
_cell.length_a   1.000
_cell.length_b   1.000
_cell.length_c   1.000
_cell.angle_alpha   90.00
_cell.angle_beta   90.00
_cell.angle_gamma   90.00
#
_symmetry.space_group_name_H-M   'P 1'
#
loop_
_entity.id
_entity.type
_entity.pdbx_description
1 polymer ?
#
loop_
_entity_poly.entity_id
_entity_poly.type
_entity_poly.pdbx_seq_one_letter_code
_entity_poly.pdbx_strand_id
1 'polypeptide(L)'
;LMVALERVKLNTARVFIALTPQSQLADPSTPRWQFAGIDAVRLTAMEIEFAELSQEFRNAAERWGSWSLELLAARGYINRLMDSPKVVRYLAPRFPEQFAAFQQGLETTPRFPVLENP
;
A
#
# COMPACT_ATOMS: atom_id res chain seq x y z
N LEU A 1 -3.34 -4.03 -7.08
CA LEU A 1 -2.21 -3.52 -7.90
C LEU A 1 -2.57 -2.32 -8.76
N MET A 2 -3.47 -2.41 -9.74
CA MET A 2 -3.72 -1.28 -10.66
C MET A 2 -4.19 0.02 -9.97
N VAL A 3 -5.08 -0.10 -8.98
CA VAL A 3 -5.49 1.02 -8.11
C VAL A 3 -4.37 1.44 -7.16
N ALA A 4 -3.63 0.47 -6.62
CA ALA A 4 -2.54 0.73 -5.68
C ALA A 4 -1.33 1.42 -6.32
N LEU A 5 -1.09 1.19 -7.60
CA LEU A 5 -0.05 1.85 -8.39
C LEU A 5 -0.51 3.20 -8.93
N GLU A 6 -1.75 3.63 -8.65
CA GLU A 6 -2.39 4.84 -9.19
C GLU A 6 -2.39 4.94 -10.73
N ARG A 7 -2.14 3.82 -11.42
CA ARG A 7 -2.04 3.75 -12.88
C ARG A 7 -3.30 3.14 -13.47
N VAL A 8 -4.43 3.83 -13.28
CA VAL A 8 -5.72 3.44 -13.87
C VAL A 8 -5.79 3.87 -15.33
N LYS A 9 -4.98 3.22 -16.19
CA LYS A 9 -4.95 3.47 -17.64
C LYS A 9 -5.24 2.19 -18.42
N LEU A 10 -5.92 2.33 -19.56
CA LEU A 10 -6.26 1.20 -20.44
C LEU A 10 -5.03 0.38 -20.85
N ASN A 11 -3.90 1.04 -21.14
CA ASN A 11 -2.65 0.35 -21.48
C ASN A 11 -2.07 -0.44 -20.30
N THR A 12 -2.19 0.07 -19.08
CA THR A 12 -1.77 -0.65 -17.87
C THR A 12 -2.63 -1.90 -17.66
N ALA A 13 -3.96 -1.81 -17.89
CA ALA A 13 -4.84 -2.97 -17.83
C ALA A 13 -4.44 -4.03 -18.86
N ARG A 14 -4.14 -3.61 -20.09
CA ARG A 14 -3.70 -4.51 -21.18
C ARG A 14 -2.39 -5.22 -20.84
N VAL A 15 -1.42 -4.50 -20.27
CA VAL A 15 -0.15 -5.09 -19.80
C VAL A 15 -0.41 -6.10 -18.69
N PHE A 16 -1.27 -5.79 -17.73
CA PHE A 16 -1.61 -6.72 -16.65
C PHE A 16 -2.27 -8.00 -17.16
N ILE A 17 -3.22 -7.88 -18.09
CA ILE A 17 -3.89 -9.04 -18.69
C ILE A 17 -2.87 -9.91 -19.45
N ALA A 18 -1.92 -9.29 -20.15
CA ALA A 18 -0.88 -10.01 -20.90
C ALA A 18 0.17 -10.69 -20.01
N LEU A 19 0.41 -10.15 -18.80
CA LEU A 19 1.35 -10.69 -17.82
C LEU A 19 0.70 -11.63 -16.79
N THR A 20 -0.62 -11.80 -16.86
CA THR A 20 -1.35 -12.74 -16.02
C THR A 20 -1.39 -14.10 -16.71
N PRO A 21 -0.98 -15.19 -16.04
CA PRO A 21 -1.06 -16.53 -16.60
C PRO A 21 -2.49 -16.88 -17.04
N GLN A 22 -2.65 -17.62 -18.15
CA GLN A 22 -3.98 -17.99 -18.69
C GLN A 22 -4.88 -18.71 -17.69
N SER A 23 -4.30 -19.49 -16.78
CA SER A 23 -5.01 -20.18 -15.70
C SER A 23 -5.61 -19.24 -14.64
N GLN A 24 -5.16 -17.99 -14.60
CA GLN A 24 -5.62 -16.96 -13.67
C GLN A 24 -6.50 -15.90 -14.36
N LEU A 25 -6.76 -16.05 -15.67
CA LEU A 25 -7.70 -15.20 -16.38
C LEU A 25 -9.15 -15.64 -16.11
N ALA A 26 -10.06 -14.66 -15.97
CA ALA A 26 -11.48 -14.93 -15.78
C ALA A 26 -12.11 -15.69 -16.96
N ASP A 27 -11.53 -15.53 -18.16
CA ASP A 27 -11.89 -16.29 -19.35
C ASP A 27 -10.61 -16.85 -20.01
N PRO A 28 -10.37 -18.17 -19.92
CA PRO A 28 -9.18 -18.82 -20.49
C PRO A 28 -9.21 -18.89 -22.03
N SER A 29 -10.33 -18.57 -22.68
CA SER A 29 -10.46 -18.52 -24.14
C SER A 29 -10.01 -17.20 -24.76
N THR A 30 -9.70 -16.20 -23.91
CA THR A 30 -9.23 -14.89 -24.38
C THR A 30 -7.86 -15.01 -25.04
N PRO A 31 -7.69 -14.59 -26.30
CA PRO A 31 -6.39 -14.64 -26.97
C PRO A 31 -5.39 -13.73 -26.25
N ARG A 32 -4.17 -14.24 -26.01
CA ARG A 32 -3.09 -13.46 -25.38
C ARG A 32 -2.80 -12.24 -26.26
N TRP A 33 -2.87 -11.05 -25.65
CA TRP A 33 -2.52 -9.83 -26.36
C TRP A 33 -1.01 -9.83 -26.62
N GLN A 34 -0.62 -9.98 -27.89
CA GLN A 34 0.77 -9.93 -28.29
C GLN A 34 1.20 -8.46 -28.42
N PHE A 35 2.18 -8.06 -27.63
CA PHE A 35 2.83 -6.77 -27.85
C PHE A 35 3.76 -6.88 -29.06
N ALA A 36 3.54 -6.03 -30.07
CA ALA A 36 4.43 -5.96 -31.23
C ALA A 36 5.87 -5.68 -30.75
N GLY A 37 6.79 -6.62 -30.99
CA GLY A 37 8.21 -6.50 -30.62
C GLY A 37 8.62 -7.19 -29.30
N ILE A 38 7.72 -7.88 -28.60
CA ILE A 38 8.07 -8.70 -27.42
C ILE A 38 8.02 -10.18 -27.82
N ASP A 39 9.18 -10.85 -27.77
CA ASP A 39 9.28 -12.29 -28.03
C ASP A 39 8.68 -13.12 -26.87
N ALA A 40 8.25 -14.35 -27.15
CA ALA A 40 7.61 -15.24 -26.19
C ALA A 40 8.47 -15.50 -24.95
N VAL A 41 9.80 -15.61 -25.12
CA VAL A 41 10.75 -15.78 -24.01
C VAL A 41 10.74 -14.57 -23.07
N ARG A 42 10.68 -13.36 -23.64
CA ARG A 42 10.67 -12.11 -22.87
C ARG A 42 9.34 -11.92 -22.15
N LEU A 43 8.23 -12.32 -22.77
CA LEU A 43 6.92 -12.30 -22.13
C LEU A 43 6.90 -13.22 -20.90
N THR A 44 7.42 -14.45 -21.02
CA THR A 44 7.50 -15.39 -19.89
C THR A 44 8.37 -14.84 -18.75
N ALA A 45 9.48 -14.18 -19.07
CA ALA A 45 10.30 -13.52 -18.05
C ALA A 45 9.51 -12.43 -17.31
N MET A 46 8.77 -11.59 -18.06
CA MET A 46 7.93 -10.56 -17.46
C MET A 46 6.77 -11.14 -16.64
N GLU A 47 6.22 -12.31 -16.99
CA GLU A 47 5.19 -13.00 -16.20
C GLU A 47 5.75 -13.44 -14.83
N ILE A 48 6.98 -13.95 -14.81
CA ILE A 48 7.65 -14.35 -13.56
C ILE A 48 7.89 -13.13 -12.67
N GLU A 49 8.49 -12.07 -13.22
CA GLU A 49 8.74 -10.81 -12.50
C GLU A 49 7.43 -10.20 -11.97
N PHE A 50 6.37 -10.24 -12.77
CA PHE A 50 5.06 -9.74 -12.38
C PHE A 50 4.41 -10.57 -11.27
N ALA A 51 4.57 -11.90 -11.30
CA ALA A 51 4.07 -12.79 -10.26
C ALA A 51 4.79 -12.55 -8.93
N GLU A 52 6.11 -12.38 -8.95
CA GLU A 52 6.92 -12.04 -7.79
C GLU A 52 6.48 -10.70 -7.18
N LEU A 53 6.41 -9.64 -8.00
CA LEU A 53 5.93 -8.33 -7.57
C LEU A 53 4.51 -8.38 -6.99
N SER A 54 3.63 -9.17 -7.62
CA SER A 54 2.25 -9.35 -7.15
C SER A 54 2.19 -10.02 -5.79
N GLN A 55 3.08 -10.99 -5.55
CA GLN A 55 3.16 -11.68 -4.27
C GLN A 55 3.75 -10.79 -3.18
N GLU A 56 4.83 -10.05 -3.48
CA GLU A 56 5.41 -9.08 -2.55
C GLU A 56 4.39 -8.01 -2.16
N PHE A 57 3.67 -7.47 -3.14
CA PHE A 57 2.60 -6.50 -2.89
C PHE A 57 1.52 -7.08 -1.99
N ARG A 58 1.10 -8.33 -2.21
CA ARG A 58 0.08 -8.98 -1.40
C ARG A 58 0.55 -9.22 0.03
N ASN A 59 1.78 -9.71 0.20
CA ASN A 59 2.41 -9.90 1.50
C ASN A 59 2.51 -8.57 2.26
N ALA A 60 2.88 -7.50 1.56
CA ALA A 60 2.89 -6.16 2.12
C ALA A 60 1.45 -5.77 2.53
N ALA A 61 0.49 -5.81 1.61
CA ALA A 61 -0.92 -5.45 1.84
C ALA A 61 -1.56 -6.17 3.03
N GLU A 62 -1.31 -7.48 3.18
CA GLU A 62 -1.80 -8.28 4.31
C GLU A 62 -1.19 -7.82 5.64
N ARG A 63 0.12 -7.55 5.67
CA ARG A 63 0.81 -7.01 6.86
C ARG A 63 0.35 -5.59 7.20
N TRP A 64 -0.02 -4.78 6.20
CA TRP A 64 -0.57 -3.44 6.41
C TRP A 64 -1.98 -3.48 7.04
N GLY A 65 -2.83 -4.43 6.62
CA GLY A 65 -4.20 -4.55 7.11
C GLY A 65 -4.28 -4.75 8.62
N SER A 66 -3.49 -5.68 9.16
CA SER A 66 -3.46 -5.96 10.61
C SER A 66 -2.89 -4.79 11.41
N TRP A 67 -1.77 -4.21 10.97
CA TRP A 67 -1.11 -3.11 11.69
C TRP A 67 -1.93 -1.81 11.64
N SER A 68 -2.67 -1.58 10.56
CA SER A 68 -3.43 -0.33 10.37
C SER A 68 -4.52 -0.15 11.43
N LEU A 69 -5.23 -1.21 11.82
CA LEU A 69 -6.32 -1.10 12.79
C LEU A 69 -5.79 -0.85 14.21
N GLU A 70 -4.76 -1.57 14.61
CA GLU A 70 -4.10 -1.40 15.91
C GLU A 70 -3.48 0.00 16.03
N LEU A 71 -2.82 0.46 14.98
CA LEU A 71 -2.22 1.80 14.94
C LEU A 71 -3.29 2.91 14.97
N LEU A 72 -4.40 2.73 14.24
CA LEU A 72 -5.53 3.66 14.27
C LEU A 72 -6.17 3.71 15.67
N ALA A 73 -6.34 2.56 16.32
CA ALA A 73 -6.85 2.48 17.68
C ALA A 73 -5.91 3.15 18.69
N ALA A 74 -4.60 2.87 18.61
CA ALA A 74 -3.59 3.50 19.46
C ALA A 74 -3.55 5.02 19.25
N ARG A 75 -3.58 5.50 18.00
CA ARG A 75 -3.64 6.92 17.66
C ARG A 75 -4.90 7.58 18.22
N GLY A 76 -6.06 6.92 18.08
CA GLY A 76 -7.33 7.42 18.63
C GLY A 76 -7.30 7.51 20.16
N TYR A 77 -6.68 6.53 20.83
CA TYR A 77 -6.49 6.56 22.28
C TYR A 77 -5.58 7.71 22.72
N ILE A 78 -4.42 7.87 22.07
CA ILE A 78 -3.48 8.98 22.36
C ILE A 78 -4.16 10.33 22.09
N ASN A 79 -4.97 10.46 21.05
CA ASN A 79 -5.70 11.69 20.77
C ASN A 79 -6.66 12.04 21.93
N ARG A 80 -7.48 11.07 22.36
CA ARG A 80 -8.38 11.24 23.52
C ARG A 80 -7.62 11.54 24.81
N LEU A 81 -6.43 10.97 24.97
CA LEU A 81 -5.56 11.21 26.12
C LEU A 81 -5.05 12.66 26.12
N MET A 82 -4.68 13.18 24.95
CA MET A 82 -4.16 14.54 24.75
C MET A 82 -5.26 15.61 24.78
N ASP A 83 -6.52 15.26 24.50
CA ASP A 83 -7.68 16.16 24.70
C ASP A 83 -8.01 16.40 26.17
N SER A 84 -7.49 15.57 27.10
CA SER A 84 -7.78 15.69 28.52
C SER A 84 -6.92 16.78 29.19
N PRO A 85 -7.51 17.87 29.72
CA PRO A 85 -6.76 18.98 30.31
C PRO A 85 -5.91 18.55 31.52
N LYS A 86 -6.37 17.54 32.27
CA LYS A 86 -5.64 16.99 33.42
C LYS A 86 -4.33 16.34 33.00
N VAL A 87 -4.36 15.63 31.88
CA VAL A 87 -3.25 14.87 31.34
C VAL A 87 -2.22 15.81 30.72
N VAL A 88 -2.67 16.78 29.92
CA VAL A 88 -1.83 17.85 29.36
C VAL A 88 -1.11 18.61 30.47
N ARG A 89 -1.82 19.01 31.53
CA ARG A 89 -1.24 19.74 32.67
C ARG A 89 -0.17 18.94 33.43
N TYR A 90 -0.23 17.61 33.37
CA TYR A 90 0.77 16.72 33.97
C TYR A 90 1.95 16.45 33.03
N LEU A 91 1.68 16.16 31.75
CA LEU A 91 2.70 15.79 30.77
C LEU A 91 3.52 16.98 30.29
N ALA A 92 2.90 18.13 30.00
CA ALA A 92 3.60 19.29 29.43
C ALA A 92 4.81 19.76 30.28
N PRO A 93 4.70 19.90 31.62
CA PRO A 93 5.86 20.30 32.44
C PRO A 93 6.81 19.15 32.80
N ARG A 94 6.32 17.89 32.86
CA ARG A 94 7.13 16.75 33.37
C ARG A 94 7.86 15.99 32.26
N PHE A 95 7.30 15.98 31.06
CA PHE A 95 7.72 15.19 29.90
C PHE A 95 7.51 15.97 28.59
N PRO A 96 8.16 17.15 28.43
CA PRO A 96 7.92 18.04 27.30
C PRO A 96 8.29 17.43 25.95
N GLU A 97 9.35 16.63 25.88
CA GLU A 97 9.78 15.98 24.64
C GLU A 97 8.78 14.93 24.17
N GLN A 98 8.27 14.10 25.08
CA GLN A 98 7.27 13.08 24.78
C GLN A 98 5.93 13.73 24.41
N PHE A 99 5.57 14.82 25.09
CA PHE A 99 4.39 15.61 24.77
C PHE A 99 4.45 16.16 23.33
N ALA A 100 5.59 16.77 22.96
CA ALA A 100 5.81 17.27 21.59
C ALA A 100 5.77 16.13 20.56
N ALA A 101 6.38 14.98 20.86
CA ALA A 101 6.34 13.81 19.98
C ALA A 101 4.92 13.28 19.77
N PHE A 102 4.08 13.26 20.80
CA PHE A 102 2.67 12.88 20.65
C PHE A 102 1.87 13.88 19.83
N GLN A 103 2.08 15.19 20.04
CA GLN A 103 1.43 16.20 19.21
C GLN A 103 1.84 16.08 17.73
N GLN A 104 3.15 15.94 17.46
CA GLN A 104 3.67 15.76 16.11
C GLN A 104 3.15 14.47 15.45
N GLY A 105 3.08 13.37 16.20
CA GLY A 105 2.53 12.09 15.73
C GLY A 105 1.01 12.12 15.48
N LEU A 106 0.27 13.00 16.16
CA LEU A 106 -1.16 13.20 15.94
C LEU A 106 -1.44 14.11 14.74
N GLU A 107 -0.65 15.17 14.56
CA GLU A 107 -0.76 16.12 13.44
C GLU A 107 -0.34 15.50 12.10
N THR A 108 0.66 14.62 12.13
CA THR A 108 0.99 13.80 10.97
C THR A 108 -0.15 12.80 10.74
N THR A 109 -1.06 13.15 9.84
CA THR A 109 -1.97 12.14 9.26
C THR A 109 -1.08 11.02 8.76
N PRO A 110 -1.34 9.74 9.14
CA PRO A 110 -0.53 8.63 8.67
C PRO A 110 -0.46 8.76 7.17
N ARG A 111 0.73 9.10 6.66
CA ARG A 111 0.99 9.22 5.24
C ARG A 111 0.89 7.79 4.77
N PHE A 112 -0.30 7.41 4.32
CA PHE A 112 -0.48 6.20 3.56
C PHE A 112 0.59 6.25 2.49
N PRO A 113 1.36 5.17 2.27
CA PRO A 113 2.25 5.12 1.15
C PRO A 113 1.38 5.18 -0.11
N VAL A 114 1.05 6.40 -0.54
CA VAL A 114 1.03 6.72 -1.96
C VAL A 114 2.42 6.33 -2.39
N LEU A 115 2.50 5.27 -3.18
CA LEU A 115 3.75 4.80 -3.75
C LEU A 115 4.30 5.97 -4.58
N GLU A 116 5.10 6.83 -3.95
CA GLU A 116 5.86 7.87 -4.62
C GLU A 116 6.70 7.14 -5.67
N ASN A 117 6.29 7.29 -6.93
CA ASN A 117 7.01 6.77 -8.07
C ASN A 117 8.35 7.54 -8.19
N PRO A 118 9.44 6.88 -8.60
CA PRO A 118 10.53 7.60 -9.27
C PRO A 118 10.06 8.24 -10.59
#